data_AF-A0A845YE96-F1
#
_entry.id   AF-A0A845YE96-F1
#
_cell.length_a   1.000
_cell.length_b   1.000
_cell.length_c   1.000
_cell.angle_alpha   90.00
_cell.angle_beta   90.00
_cell.angle_gamma   90.00
#
_symmetry.space_group_name_H-M   'P 1'
#
loop_
_entity.id
_entity.type
_entity.pdbx_description
1 polymer ?
#
loop_
_entity_poly.entity_id
_entity_poly.type
_entity_poly.pdbx_seq_one_letter_code
_entity_poly.pdbx_strand_id
1 'polypeptide(L)'
;MILPPIYFYIPPPYWPDTIPASADKAWKGFGIGIYTWTLQTYLRLKADGFPCQLVSELPEEGIVLVHRNSLRVHNRLKPSKNLLLICLKAELNQYPYAQLQVVQNPTESQTGKNCYYIPHWPQPGLIPRNPTRGDRFENIAFFGHQTNLAAELLEPAWEQELQALGLNWCPRLNSNRWDKYEEIDNCWHNYNNIDAIVAVRSFDRQQNYPTKPATKLSPGGRK
;
A
#
# COMPACT_ATOMS: atom_id res chain seq x y z
N MET A 1 29.18 -15.62 10.13
CA MET A 1 28.42 -16.06 8.93
C MET A 1 28.17 -14.82 8.08
N ILE A 2 28.64 -14.77 6.84
CA ILE A 2 28.45 -13.61 5.97
C ILE A 2 27.03 -13.69 5.41
N LEU A 3 26.24 -12.63 5.57
CA LEU A 3 24.91 -12.55 4.96
C LEU A 3 25.06 -12.46 3.44
N PRO A 4 24.26 -13.20 2.65
CA PRO A 4 24.21 -12.96 1.21
C PRO A 4 23.73 -11.53 0.93
N PRO A 5 24.07 -10.94 -0.22
CA PRO A 5 23.59 -9.60 -0.56
C PRO A 5 22.07 -9.61 -0.71
N ILE A 6 21.42 -8.56 -0.19
CA ILE A 6 19.96 -8.41 -0.16
C ILE A 6 19.56 -7.19 -0.97
N TYR A 7 18.65 -7.41 -1.91
CA TYR A 7 18.21 -6.42 -2.89
C TYR A 7 16.70 -6.22 -2.83
N PHE A 8 16.28 -4.97 -2.83
CA PHE A 8 14.90 -4.56 -3.12
C PHE A 8 14.85 -4.14 -4.59
N TYR A 9 14.04 -4.85 -5.37
CA TYR A 9 13.98 -4.65 -6.81
C TYR A 9 12.74 -3.86 -7.22
N ILE A 10 12.97 -2.76 -7.94
CA ILE A 10 11.92 -1.97 -8.61
C ILE A 10 12.37 -1.79 -10.07
N PRO A 11 11.66 -2.33 -11.07
CA PRO A 11 12.07 -2.23 -12.46
C PRO A 11 11.98 -0.79 -12.98
N PRO A 12 12.70 -0.44 -14.07
CA PRO A 12 12.75 0.93 -14.60
C PRO A 12 11.39 1.60 -14.83
N PRO A 13 10.34 0.92 -15.36
CA PRO A 13 9.02 1.53 -15.55
C PRO A 13 8.32 1.99 -14.27
N TYR A 14 8.75 1.49 -13.10
CA TYR A 14 8.18 1.85 -11.80
C TYR A 14 9.20 2.53 -10.88
N TRP A 15 10.41 2.81 -11.37
CA TRP A 15 11.44 3.45 -10.59
C TRP A 15 10.98 4.84 -10.13
N PRO A 16 11.14 5.20 -8.85
CA PRO A 16 10.69 6.49 -8.37
C PRO A 16 11.58 7.61 -8.93
N ASP A 17 10.96 8.70 -9.39
CA ASP A 17 11.66 9.94 -9.79
C ASP A 17 12.57 10.48 -8.67
N THR A 18 12.13 10.32 -7.42
CA THR A 18 12.89 10.74 -6.24
C THR A 18 12.72 9.72 -5.13
N ILE A 19 13.84 9.23 -4.60
CA ILE A 19 13.84 8.34 -3.43
C ILE A 19 13.68 9.22 -2.18
N PRO A 20 12.67 8.95 -1.32
CA PRO A 20 12.49 9.72 -0.09
C PRO A 20 13.67 9.51 0.87
N ALA A 21 14.05 10.57 1.57
CA ALA A 21 15.11 10.48 2.59
C ALA A 21 14.70 9.68 3.84
N SER A 22 13.39 9.49 4.08
CA SER A 22 12.85 8.78 5.25
C SER A 22 11.55 8.10 4.88
N ALA A 23 11.31 6.93 5.51
CA ALA A 23 10.07 6.16 5.41
C ALA A 23 8.86 6.80 6.12
N ASP A 24 9.05 7.91 6.84
CA ASP A 24 8.01 8.56 7.65
C ASP A 24 7.54 9.91 7.10
N LYS A 25 8.17 10.44 6.05
CA LYS A 25 7.72 11.68 5.38
C LYS A 25 6.69 11.37 4.30
N ALA A 26 5.76 12.27 4.02
CA ALA A 26 4.90 12.11 2.84
C ALA A 26 5.77 12.14 1.57
N TRP A 27 5.48 11.27 0.60
CA TRP A 27 6.11 11.31 -0.71
C TRP A 27 5.15 10.93 -1.84
N LYS A 28 5.45 11.43 -3.04
CA LYS A 28 4.64 11.22 -4.23
C LYS A 28 4.55 9.73 -4.56
N GLY A 29 3.35 9.27 -4.89
CA GLY A 29 3.11 7.88 -5.28
C GLY A 29 2.98 6.90 -4.10
N PHE A 30 3.13 7.34 -2.84
CA PHE A 30 2.75 6.52 -1.70
C PHE A 30 1.24 6.28 -1.75
N GLY A 31 0.84 5.08 -2.15
CA GLY A 31 -0.52 4.75 -2.56
C GLY A 31 -0.56 3.56 -3.52
N ILE A 32 0.54 3.34 -4.26
CA ILE A 32 0.75 2.08 -4.99
C ILE A 32 1.39 1.02 -4.09
N GLY A 33 1.01 -0.24 -4.31
CA GLY A 33 1.54 -1.38 -3.55
C GLY A 33 3.07 -1.52 -3.67
N ILE A 34 3.65 -1.17 -4.83
CA ILE A 34 5.10 -1.25 -5.06
C ILE A 34 5.87 -0.37 -4.07
N TYR A 35 5.46 0.88 -3.88
CA TYR A 35 6.16 1.80 -2.97
C TYR A 35 5.85 1.51 -1.51
N THR A 36 4.61 1.13 -1.22
CA THR A 36 4.17 0.76 0.13
C THR A 36 4.95 -0.46 0.65
N TRP A 37 5.32 -1.41 -0.22
CA TRP A 37 5.95 -2.67 0.20
C TRP A 37 7.44 -2.77 -0.11
N THR A 38 7.85 -2.42 -1.32
CA THR A 38 9.27 -2.53 -1.69
C THR A 38 10.04 -1.34 -1.15
N LEU A 39 9.66 -0.12 -1.57
CA LEU A 39 10.42 1.09 -1.25
C LEU A 39 10.37 1.42 0.25
N GLN A 40 9.20 1.38 0.88
CA GLN A 40 9.07 1.70 2.29
C GLN A 40 9.82 0.70 3.18
N THR A 41 9.73 -0.60 2.90
CA THR A 41 10.48 -1.62 3.65
C THR A 41 11.99 -1.41 3.51
N TYR A 42 12.47 -1.16 2.28
CA TYR A 42 13.87 -0.81 2.05
C TYR A 42 14.30 0.41 2.87
N LEU A 43 13.52 1.50 2.85
CA LEU A 43 13.87 2.72 3.59
C LEU A 43 13.92 2.49 5.10
N ARG A 44 13.00 1.69 5.66
CA ARG A 44 13.01 1.34 7.08
C ARG A 44 14.22 0.50 7.47
N LEU A 45 14.54 -0.53 6.68
CA LEU A 45 15.71 -1.37 6.92
C LEU A 45 17.03 -0.60 6.76
N LYS A 46 17.11 0.27 5.74
CA LYS A 46 18.27 1.14 5.54
C LYS A 46 18.48 2.10 6.71
N ALA A 47 17.41 2.67 7.25
CA ALA A 47 17.48 3.56 8.41
C ALA A 47 17.98 2.83 9.67
N ASP A 48 17.71 1.53 9.79
CA ASP A 48 18.20 0.65 10.86
C ASP A 48 19.64 0.13 10.61
N GLY A 49 20.28 0.54 9.50
CA GLY A 49 21.63 0.08 9.14
C GLY A 49 21.69 -1.35 8.59
N PHE A 50 20.55 -1.95 8.25
CA PHE A 50 20.51 -3.30 7.68
C PHE A 50 21.15 -3.30 6.28
N PRO A 51 22.07 -4.24 5.97
CA PRO A 51 22.86 -4.23 4.74
C PRO A 51 22.01 -4.69 3.54
N CYS A 52 21.28 -3.75 2.94
CA CYS A 52 20.44 -3.99 1.78
C CYS A 52 20.57 -2.85 0.75
N GLN A 53 20.23 -3.15 -0.50
CA GLN A 53 20.34 -2.21 -1.61
C GLN A 53 19.02 -2.11 -2.36
N LEU A 54 18.70 -0.93 -2.90
CA LEU A 54 17.61 -0.74 -3.84
C LEU A 54 18.19 -0.73 -5.26
N VAL A 55 17.68 -1.59 -6.14
CA VAL A 55 18.24 -1.80 -7.48
C VAL A 55 17.16 -1.76 -8.57
N SER A 56 17.52 -1.20 -9.72
CA SER A 56 16.67 -1.11 -10.91
C SER A 56 16.87 -2.27 -11.89
N GLU A 57 17.94 -3.03 -11.71
CA GLU A 57 18.33 -4.19 -12.51
C GLU A 57 18.34 -5.43 -11.63
N LEU A 58 17.97 -6.58 -12.20
CA LEU A 58 18.00 -7.84 -11.46
C LEU A 58 19.46 -8.30 -11.28
N PRO A 59 19.90 -8.58 -10.05
CA PRO A 59 21.24 -9.12 -9.82
C PRO A 59 21.32 -10.59 -10.24
N GLU A 60 22.54 -11.06 -10.52
CA GLU A 60 22.79 -12.46 -10.91
C GLU A 60 22.74 -13.44 -9.73
N GLU A 61 22.99 -12.94 -8.51
CA GLU A 61 23.02 -13.70 -7.27
C GLU A 61 22.47 -12.93 -6.07
N GLY A 62 22.15 -13.64 -5.00
CA GLY A 62 21.70 -13.07 -3.73
C GLY A 62 20.20 -13.24 -3.46
N ILE A 63 19.67 -12.44 -2.54
CA ILE A 63 18.26 -12.44 -2.16
C ILE A 63 17.57 -11.21 -2.73
N VAL A 64 16.52 -11.41 -3.53
CA VAL A 64 15.76 -10.32 -4.16
C VAL A 64 14.35 -10.28 -3.62
N LEU A 65 13.97 -9.15 -3.02
CA LEU A 65 12.60 -8.81 -2.65
C LEU A 65 11.97 -7.98 -3.76
N VAL A 66 10.83 -8.43 -4.28
CA VAL A 66 10.14 -7.77 -5.39
C VAL A 66 8.63 -7.79 -5.21
N HIS A 67 7.97 -6.67 -5.51
CA HIS A 67 6.51 -6.60 -5.50
C HIS A 67 5.89 -7.40 -6.65
N ARG A 68 4.77 -8.09 -6.37
CA ARG A 68 4.12 -8.98 -7.34
C ARG A 68 3.65 -8.31 -8.62
N ASN A 69 3.33 -7.02 -8.59
CA ASN A 69 3.07 -6.24 -9.82
C ASN A 69 4.33 -5.90 -10.61
N SER A 70 5.46 -5.67 -9.94
CA SER A 70 6.74 -5.41 -10.62
C SER A 70 7.17 -6.58 -11.49
N LEU A 71 6.84 -7.81 -11.09
CA LEU A 71 7.12 -9.01 -11.88
C LEU A 71 6.39 -9.09 -13.23
N ARG A 72 5.37 -8.24 -13.47
CA ARG A 72 4.64 -8.21 -14.75
C ARG A 72 5.47 -7.64 -15.90
N VAL A 73 6.50 -6.84 -15.61
CA VAL A 73 7.41 -6.31 -16.64
C VAL A 73 8.23 -7.43 -17.28
N HIS A 74 8.40 -8.54 -16.56
CA HIS A 74 9.06 -9.73 -17.07
C HIS A 74 8.01 -10.65 -17.67
N ASN A 75 8.28 -11.17 -18.86
CA ASN A 75 7.52 -12.28 -19.41
C ASN A 75 7.86 -13.57 -18.64
N ARG A 76 7.36 -13.69 -17.40
CA ARG A 76 7.54 -14.85 -16.51
C ARG A 76 8.99 -15.07 -16.05
N LEU A 77 9.50 -14.15 -15.22
CA LEU A 77 10.79 -14.28 -14.54
C LEU A 77 10.94 -15.63 -13.81
N LYS A 78 12.03 -16.35 -14.09
CA LYS A 78 12.48 -17.51 -13.33
C LYS A 78 13.86 -17.19 -12.75
N PRO A 79 14.07 -17.28 -11.43
CA PRO A 79 15.37 -17.00 -10.84
C PRO A 79 16.37 -18.09 -11.23
N SER A 80 17.65 -17.71 -11.33
CA SER A 80 18.76 -18.65 -11.44
C SER A 80 18.94 -19.42 -10.12
N LYS A 81 19.79 -20.45 -10.13
CA LYS A 81 20.13 -21.20 -8.90
C LYS A 81 20.86 -20.35 -7.84
N ASN A 82 21.42 -19.20 -8.23
CA ASN A 82 22.15 -18.30 -7.33
C ASN A 82 21.26 -17.19 -6.77
N LEU A 83 19.99 -17.12 -7.21
CA LEU A 83 19.06 -16.05 -6.87
C LEU A 83 17.87 -16.60 -6.07
N LEU A 84 17.70 -16.13 -4.84
CA LEU A 84 16.50 -16.39 -4.05
C LEU A 84 15.51 -15.25 -4.26
N LEU A 85 14.36 -15.56 -4.85
CA LEU A 85 13.30 -14.60 -5.13
C LEU A 85 12.23 -14.64 -4.02
N ILE A 86 12.10 -13.53 -3.31
CA ILE A 86 11.04 -13.28 -2.33
C ILE A 86 10.00 -12.36 -2.96
N CYS A 87 8.79 -12.87 -3.11
CA CYS A 87 7.69 -12.10 -3.68
C CYS A 87 6.91 -11.37 -2.58
N LEU A 88 6.88 -10.04 -2.61
CA LEU A 88 5.95 -9.22 -1.83
C LEU A 88 4.59 -9.28 -2.53
N LYS A 89 3.73 -10.18 -2.04
CA LYS A 89 2.55 -10.65 -2.78
C LYS A 89 1.46 -9.60 -2.94
N ALA A 90 1.28 -8.76 -1.93
CA ALA A 90 0.15 -7.86 -1.79
C ALA A 90 -1.19 -8.58 -2.01
N GLU A 91 -2.12 -8.02 -2.80
CA GLU A 91 -3.44 -8.61 -3.06
C GLU A 91 -3.48 -9.66 -4.20
N LEU A 92 -2.33 -10.05 -4.75
CA LEU A 92 -2.28 -10.91 -5.93
C LEU A 92 -2.07 -12.38 -5.57
N ASN A 93 -2.20 -13.25 -6.56
CA ASN A 93 -1.86 -14.66 -6.44
C ASN A 93 -0.35 -14.83 -6.24
N GLN A 94 0.03 -15.90 -5.54
CA GLN A 94 1.42 -16.28 -5.34
C GLN A 94 2.18 -16.33 -6.66
N TYR A 95 3.44 -15.90 -6.65
CA TYR A 95 4.30 -16.03 -7.81
C TYR A 95 4.94 -17.43 -7.88
N PRO A 96 4.70 -18.23 -8.94
CA PRO A 96 5.12 -19.64 -8.97
C PRO A 96 6.62 -19.90 -8.84
N TYR A 97 7.45 -18.93 -9.24
CA TYR A 97 8.91 -19.07 -9.19
C TYR A 97 9.57 -18.37 -8.00
N ALA A 98 8.79 -17.72 -7.14
CA ALA A 98 9.33 -17.17 -5.92
C ALA A 98 9.38 -18.27 -4.85
N GLN A 99 10.56 -18.45 -4.27
CA GLN A 99 10.79 -19.46 -3.23
C GLN A 99 10.01 -19.12 -1.96
N LEU A 100 9.86 -17.83 -1.64
CA LEU A 100 9.11 -17.31 -0.49
C LEU A 100 8.11 -16.23 -0.93
N GLN A 101 7.01 -16.10 -0.18
CA GLN A 101 6.02 -15.05 -0.34
C GLN A 101 5.89 -14.26 0.96
N VAL A 102 6.01 -12.94 0.90
CA VAL A 102 5.60 -12.06 1.99
C VAL A 102 4.13 -11.71 1.80
N VAL A 103 3.34 -11.97 2.84
CA VAL A 103 1.88 -11.76 2.86
C VAL A 103 1.48 -10.82 4.00
N GLN A 104 0.33 -10.18 3.86
CA GLN A 104 -0.18 -9.17 4.82
C GLN A 104 -1.48 -9.57 5.46
N ASN A 105 -2.05 -10.67 4.99
CA ASN A 105 -3.20 -11.28 5.60
C ASN A 105 -2.68 -12.52 6.34
N PRO A 106 -2.77 -12.55 7.68
CA PRO A 106 -2.19 -13.63 8.48
C PRO A 106 -2.78 -15.00 8.11
N THR A 107 -4.04 -15.05 7.65
CA THR A 107 -4.68 -16.29 7.17
C THR A 107 -3.92 -16.92 6.00
N GLU A 108 -3.25 -16.12 5.17
CA GLU A 108 -2.47 -16.61 4.04
C GLU A 108 -1.16 -17.27 4.49
N SER A 109 -0.59 -16.85 5.62
CA SER A 109 0.57 -17.52 6.23
C SER A 109 0.21 -18.83 6.92
N GLN A 110 -1.05 -18.98 7.36
CA GLN A 110 -1.55 -20.20 8.00
C GLN A 110 -1.88 -21.30 6.98
N THR A 111 -2.26 -20.91 5.76
CA THR A 111 -2.78 -21.83 4.72
C THR A 111 -1.84 -21.98 3.53
N GLY A 112 -1.01 -20.97 3.25
CA GLY A 112 -0.10 -20.94 2.11
C GLY A 112 1.27 -21.53 2.40
N LYS A 113 1.79 -22.35 1.48
CA LYS A 113 3.19 -22.80 1.53
C LYS A 113 4.13 -21.61 1.38
N ASN A 114 5.22 -21.61 2.16
CA ASN A 114 6.28 -20.60 2.12
C ASN A 114 5.77 -19.14 2.21
N CYS A 115 4.65 -18.93 2.91
CA CYS A 115 4.05 -17.63 3.10
C CYS A 115 4.39 -17.09 4.50
N TYR A 116 5.00 -15.91 4.54
CA TYR A 116 5.46 -15.26 5.76
C TYR A 116 4.70 -13.97 5.97
N TYR A 117 3.97 -13.89 7.07
CA TYR A 117 3.21 -12.70 7.42
C TYR A 117 4.12 -11.59 7.93
N ILE A 118 3.94 -10.38 7.38
CA ILE A 118 4.51 -9.14 7.92
C ILE A 118 3.36 -8.13 8.05
N PRO A 119 3.20 -7.46 9.21
CA PRO A 119 2.20 -6.41 9.36
C PRO A 119 2.50 -5.24 8.42
N HIS A 120 1.46 -4.48 8.07
CA HIS A 120 1.67 -3.28 7.26
C HIS A 120 2.44 -2.20 8.03
N TRP A 121 3.31 -1.49 7.33
CA TRP A 121 4.04 -0.36 7.88
C TRP A 121 3.12 0.83 8.19
N PRO A 122 3.49 1.69 9.16
CA PRO A 122 2.79 2.94 9.37
C PRO A 122 2.78 3.78 8.09
N GLN A 123 1.65 4.43 7.89
CA GLN A 123 1.44 5.36 6.79
C GLN A 123 2.36 6.59 6.95
N PRO A 124 3.22 6.94 5.96
CA PRO A 124 4.10 8.10 6.03
C PRO A 124 3.34 9.42 6.08
N GLY A 125 3.89 10.40 6.78
CA GLY A 125 3.42 11.79 6.74
C GLY A 125 2.01 12.02 7.28
N LEU A 126 1.46 11.08 8.07
CA LEU A 126 0.12 11.23 8.67
C LEU A 126 0.02 12.55 9.44
N ILE A 127 -0.90 13.40 9.01
CA ILE A 127 -1.31 14.61 9.73
C ILE A 127 -2.61 14.24 10.45
N PRO A 128 -2.62 14.21 11.80
CA PRO A 128 -3.81 13.86 12.56
C PRO A 128 -4.89 14.95 12.44
N ARG A 129 -6.12 14.61 12.82
CA ARG A 129 -7.19 15.58 13.03
C ARG A 129 -6.74 16.70 13.97
N ASN A 130 -7.02 17.94 13.60
CA ASN A 130 -6.65 19.10 14.38
C ASN A 130 -7.32 19.06 15.76
N PRO A 131 -6.58 19.01 16.87
CA PRO A 131 -7.15 19.00 18.21
C PRO A 131 -8.02 20.22 18.52
N THR A 132 -7.75 21.38 17.91
CA THR A 132 -8.56 22.60 18.11
C THR A 132 -9.95 22.52 17.49
N ARG A 133 -10.26 21.45 16.76
CA ARG A 133 -11.64 21.16 16.35
C ARG A 133 -12.54 20.74 17.52
N GLY A 134 -11.98 20.26 18.63
CA GLY A 134 -12.75 19.80 19.77
C GLY A 134 -13.80 18.77 19.35
N ASP A 135 -15.03 18.96 19.81
CA ASP A 135 -16.16 18.06 19.57
C ASP A 135 -16.89 18.33 18.24
N ARG A 136 -16.38 19.24 17.39
CA ARG A 136 -16.98 19.49 16.06
C ARG A 136 -17.00 18.22 15.22
N PHE A 137 -18.16 17.86 14.70
CA PHE A 137 -18.35 16.70 13.84
C PHE A 137 -19.10 17.14 12.59
N GLU A 138 -18.35 17.58 11.60
CA GLU A 138 -18.88 18.27 10.42
C GLU A 138 -18.35 17.65 9.13
N ASN A 139 -17.08 17.24 9.09
CA ASN A 139 -16.43 16.81 7.85
C ASN A 139 -16.19 15.31 7.86
N ILE A 140 -16.85 14.60 6.94
CA ILE A 140 -16.65 13.16 6.77
C ILE A 140 -16.12 12.85 5.38
N ALA A 141 -15.25 11.85 5.28
CA ALA A 141 -14.55 11.57 4.04
C ALA A 141 -14.35 10.07 3.81
N PHE A 142 -14.29 9.70 2.53
CA PHE A 142 -13.66 8.45 2.12
C PHE A 142 -12.25 8.76 1.60
N PHE A 143 -11.28 7.89 1.91
CA PHE A 143 -9.92 7.94 1.39
C PHE A 143 -9.65 6.67 0.58
N GLY A 144 -9.34 6.83 -0.70
CA GLY A 144 -8.92 5.69 -1.50
C GLY A 144 -9.29 5.80 -2.97
N HIS A 145 -9.20 4.65 -3.65
CA HIS A 145 -9.54 4.58 -5.07
C HIS A 145 -11.06 4.60 -5.26
N GLN A 146 -11.56 5.41 -6.21
CA GLN A 146 -12.99 5.59 -6.48
C GLN A 146 -13.73 4.26 -6.70
N THR A 147 -13.10 3.29 -7.37
CA THR A 147 -13.69 1.95 -7.60
C THR A 147 -13.85 1.10 -6.34
N ASN A 148 -13.34 1.54 -5.19
CA ASN A 148 -13.56 0.89 -3.90
C ASN A 148 -14.57 1.63 -3.02
N LEU A 149 -15.15 2.73 -3.51
CA LEU A 149 -16.27 3.40 -2.86
C LEU A 149 -17.58 2.84 -3.42
N ALA A 150 -18.56 2.61 -2.55
CA ALA A 150 -19.90 2.22 -2.97
C ALA A 150 -20.49 3.30 -3.90
N ALA A 151 -21.10 2.89 -5.01
CA ALA A 151 -21.57 3.82 -6.04
C ALA A 151 -22.63 4.80 -5.49
N GLU A 152 -23.45 4.34 -4.56
CA GLU A 152 -24.48 5.13 -3.87
C GLU A 152 -23.89 6.34 -3.13
N LEU A 153 -22.62 6.27 -2.70
CA LEU A 153 -21.91 7.35 -2.00
C LEU A 153 -21.27 8.38 -2.94
N LEU A 154 -21.34 8.13 -4.25
CA LEU A 154 -20.96 9.08 -5.30
C LEU A 154 -22.18 9.85 -5.85
N GLU A 155 -23.39 9.39 -5.53
CA GLU A 155 -24.62 10.02 -6.02
C GLU A 155 -24.91 11.35 -5.30
N PRO A 156 -25.44 12.38 -5.99
CA PRO A 156 -25.77 13.66 -5.38
C PRO A 156 -26.72 13.54 -4.17
N ALA A 157 -27.61 12.54 -4.19
CA ALA A 157 -28.54 12.28 -3.10
C ALA A 157 -27.82 12.00 -1.77
N TRP A 158 -26.68 11.30 -1.80
CA TRP A 158 -25.88 11.03 -0.60
C TRP A 158 -25.37 12.33 0.04
N GLU A 159 -24.81 13.22 -0.78
CA GLU A 159 -24.31 14.50 -0.28
C GLU A 159 -25.45 15.38 0.26
N GLN A 160 -26.61 15.37 -0.38
CA GLN A 160 -27.80 16.11 0.10
C GLN A 160 -28.29 15.59 1.46
N GLU A 161 -28.36 14.28 1.66
CA GLU A 161 -28.72 13.67 2.95
C GLU A 161 -27.72 14.04 4.05
N LEU A 162 -26.42 14.04 3.74
CA LEU A 162 -25.40 14.48 4.68
C LEU A 162 -25.53 15.96 5.03
N GLN A 163 -25.78 16.82 4.04
CA GLN A 163 -25.98 18.25 4.28
C GLN A 163 -27.21 18.51 5.15
N ALA A 164 -28.31 17.75 4.97
CA ALA A 164 -29.49 17.83 5.83
C ALA A 164 -29.20 17.45 7.28
N LEU A 165 -28.17 16.62 7.52
CA LEU A 165 -27.65 16.27 8.86
C LEU A 165 -26.60 17.26 9.39
N GLY A 166 -26.26 18.32 8.63
CA GLY A 166 -25.21 19.27 8.98
C GLY A 166 -23.78 18.77 8.73
N LEU A 167 -23.62 17.76 7.88
CA LEU A 167 -22.34 17.15 7.53
C LEU A 167 -21.88 17.53 6.11
N ASN A 168 -20.57 17.62 5.93
CA ASN A 168 -19.89 17.89 4.67
C ASN A 168 -19.24 16.60 4.14
N TRP A 169 -19.56 16.24 2.90
CA TRP A 169 -18.90 15.14 2.20
C TRP A 169 -17.59 15.61 1.56
N CYS A 170 -16.45 15.12 2.06
CA CYS A 170 -15.12 15.58 1.68
C CYS A 170 -14.23 14.44 1.12
N PRO A 171 -14.67 13.65 0.13
CA PRO A 171 -13.92 12.47 -0.29
C PRO A 171 -12.57 12.85 -0.93
N ARG A 172 -11.54 12.04 -0.63
CA ARG A 172 -10.20 12.11 -1.20
C ARG A 172 -10.01 10.92 -2.13
N LEU A 173 -10.47 11.10 -3.36
CA LEU A 173 -10.54 10.03 -4.35
C LEU A 173 -9.34 10.04 -5.27
N ASN A 174 -8.81 8.84 -5.49
CA ASN A 174 -7.89 8.55 -6.57
C ASN A 174 -8.63 7.77 -7.67
N SER A 175 -8.38 8.12 -8.92
CA SER A 175 -8.90 7.42 -10.10
C SER A 175 -7.78 6.95 -11.05
N ASN A 176 -6.53 7.12 -10.60
CA ASN A 176 -5.34 6.76 -11.36
C ASN A 176 -5.24 5.24 -11.57
N ARG A 177 -4.64 4.82 -12.69
CA ARG A 177 -4.28 3.41 -12.83
C ARG A 177 -3.19 3.03 -11.83
N TRP A 178 -3.15 1.75 -11.48
CA TRP A 178 -2.17 1.20 -10.52
C TRP A 178 -0.70 1.45 -10.91
N ASP A 179 -0.41 1.72 -12.18
CA ASP A 179 0.92 1.97 -12.74
C ASP A 179 1.18 3.45 -13.10
N LYS A 180 0.25 4.35 -12.76
CA LYS A 180 0.37 5.81 -12.96
C LYS A 180 0.40 6.50 -11.61
N TYR A 181 1.60 6.61 -11.04
CA TYR A 181 1.79 7.10 -9.67
C TYR A 181 1.90 8.62 -9.60
N GLU A 182 2.19 9.26 -10.73
CA GLU A 182 2.35 10.69 -10.87
C GLU A 182 1.02 11.45 -10.71
N GLU A 183 -0.09 10.73 -10.95
CA GLU A 183 -1.47 11.20 -10.92
C GLU A 183 -2.16 11.00 -9.55
N ILE A 184 -1.44 10.48 -8.55
CA ILE A 184 -1.99 10.26 -7.21
C ILE A 184 -2.10 11.60 -6.46
N ASP A 185 -3.30 11.91 -5.94
CA ASP A 185 -3.48 13.01 -5.00
C ASP A 185 -2.70 12.70 -3.72
N ASN A 186 -1.78 13.58 -3.35
CA ASN A 186 -0.92 13.44 -2.18
C ASN A 186 -1.63 13.76 -0.85
N CYS A 187 -2.89 14.19 -0.87
CA CYS A 187 -3.62 14.56 0.35
C CYS A 187 -4.11 13.37 1.18
N TRP A 188 -3.83 12.12 0.77
CA TRP A 188 -4.21 10.88 1.46
C TRP A 188 -3.70 10.78 2.92
N HIS A 189 -2.66 11.54 3.27
CA HIS A 189 -2.10 11.57 4.61
C HIS A 189 -2.71 12.65 5.52
N ASN A 190 -3.57 13.53 4.99
CA ASN A 190 -4.02 14.72 5.69
C ASN A 190 -5.44 14.56 6.28
N TYR A 191 -5.50 14.36 7.60
CA TYR A 191 -6.75 14.24 8.36
C TYR A 191 -7.07 15.50 9.15
N ASN A 192 -6.30 16.58 8.98
CA ASN A 192 -6.35 17.79 9.82
C ASN A 192 -7.77 18.36 10.00
N ASN A 193 -8.59 18.29 8.94
CA ASN A 193 -9.97 18.77 8.94
C ASN A 193 -11.02 17.67 8.77
N ILE A 194 -10.66 16.39 8.93
CA ILE A 194 -11.59 15.26 8.78
C ILE A 194 -11.97 14.72 10.15
N ASP A 195 -13.27 14.61 10.41
CA ASP A 195 -13.84 14.19 11.69
C ASP A 195 -14.19 12.69 11.70
N ALA A 196 -14.60 12.13 10.56
CA ALA A 196 -14.81 10.69 10.41
C ALA A 196 -14.45 10.16 9.02
N ILE A 197 -14.18 8.86 8.97
CA ILE A 197 -13.88 8.12 7.75
C ILE A 197 -15.03 7.17 7.43
N VAL A 198 -15.59 7.33 6.23
CA VAL A 198 -16.53 6.36 5.66
C VAL A 198 -15.70 5.31 4.92
N ALA A 199 -15.80 4.05 5.33
CA ALA A 199 -15.06 2.92 4.77
C ALA A 199 -16.00 1.85 4.21
N VAL A 200 -16.98 2.28 3.40
CA VAL A 200 -17.99 1.40 2.80
C VAL A 200 -17.67 1.14 1.34
N ARG A 201 -17.41 -0.13 1.02
CA ARG A 201 -17.12 -0.58 -0.35
C ARG A 201 -18.35 -1.03 -1.12
N SER A 202 -19.32 -1.60 -0.42
CA SER A 202 -20.59 -2.06 -0.97
C SER A 202 -21.58 -2.26 0.16
N PHE A 203 -22.87 -2.08 -0.12
CA PHE A 203 -23.97 -2.43 0.77
C PHE A 203 -24.48 -3.87 0.56
N ASP A 204 -23.91 -4.59 -0.40
CA ASP A 204 -24.22 -6.01 -0.64
C ASP A 204 -23.52 -6.91 0.38
N ARG A 205 -24.32 -7.70 1.12
CA ARG A 205 -23.86 -8.66 2.12
C ARG A 205 -23.15 -9.88 1.53
N GLN A 206 -23.20 -10.08 0.21
CA GLN A 206 -22.59 -11.26 -0.43
C GLN A 206 -21.09 -11.10 -0.71
N GLN A 207 -20.53 -9.89 -0.60
CA GLN A 207 -19.11 -9.67 -0.92
C GLN A 207 -18.20 -9.95 0.28
N ASN A 208 -17.55 -11.12 0.26
CA ASN A 208 -16.48 -11.47 1.19
C ASN A 208 -15.09 -11.26 0.57
N TYR A 209 -14.18 -10.70 1.37
CA TYR A 209 -12.82 -10.35 0.95
C TYR A 209 -11.74 -11.05 1.80
N PRO A 210 -11.78 -12.39 1.94
CA PRO A 210 -11.00 -13.13 2.92
C PRO A 210 -9.48 -13.09 2.70
N THR A 211 -9.05 -12.75 1.48
CA THR A 211 -7.64 -12.66 1.08
C THR A 211 -7.14 -11.22 0.96
N LYS A 212 -7.99 -10.22 1.24
CA LYS A 212 -7.55 -8.83 1.14
C LYS A 212 -6.49 -8.54 2.19
N PRO A 213 -5.41 -7.83 1.81
CA PRO A 213 -4.37 -7.46 2.74
C PRO A 213 -4.81 -6.29 3.63
N ALA A 214 -4.21 -6.15 4.81
CA ALA A 214 -4.49 -5.07 5.76
C ALA A 214 -4.31 -3.66 5.17
N THR A 215 -3.42 -3.50 4.18
CA THR A 215 -3.27 -2.25 3.40
C THR A 215 -4.53 -1.73 2.72
N LYS A 216 -5.55 -2.58 2.54
CA LYS A 216 -6.83 -2.18 1.95
C LYS A 216 -7.92 -1.89 2.98
N LEU A 217 -7.62 -2.03 4.28
CA LEU A 217 -8.63 -1.99 5.33
C LEU A 217 -8.52 -0.77 6.25
N SER A 218 -7.36 -0.11 6.41
CA SER A 218 -7.26 1.08 7.27
C SER A 218 -5.99 1.92 7.04
N PRO A 219 -6.06 3.24 7.32
CA PRO A 219 -4.89 4.06 7.59
C PRO A 219 -4.54 3.95 9.08
N GLY A 220 -3.80 2.91 9.49
CA GLY A 220 -3.47 2.77 10.92
C GLY A 220 -2.52 1.63 11.25
N GLY A 221 -1.28 1.97 11.61
CA GLY A 221 -0.40 1.09 12.39
C GLY A 221 -0.73 1.23 13.87
N ARG A 222 -0.74 0.12 14.62
CA ARG A 222 -0.76 0.18 16.09
C ARG A 222 0.53 0.87 16.55
N LYS A 223 0.41 1.90 17.39
CA LYS A 223 1.51 2.36 18.23
C LYS A 223 1.75 1.36 19.35
#